data_AF-A0A8S8Z9H8-F1
#
_entry.id   AF-A0A8S8Z9H8-F1
#
_cell.length_a   1.000
_cell.length_b   1.000
_cell.length_c   1.000
_cell.angle_alpha   90.00
_cell.angle_beta   90.00
_cell.angle_gamma   90.00
#
_symmetry.space_group_name_H-M   'P 1'
#
loop_
_entity.id
_entity.type
_entity.pdbx_description
1 polymer ?
#
loop_
_entity_poly.entity_id
_entity_poly.type
_entity_poly.pdbx_seq_one_letter_code
_entity_poly.pdbx_strand_id
1 'polypeptide(L)' 'MDNPQEIDSVYWDEESKSWKTKLVKVEEYHGFTECRYCQRPMSHNIKTEGEFKVVYVKCGCSRS' A
#
# COMPACT_ATOMS: atom_id res chain seq x y z
N MET A 1 13.42 12.33 4.51
CA MET A 1 11.97 12.16 4.26
C MET A 1 11.46 11.29 5.39
N ASP A 2 10.42 11.75 6.07
CA ASP A 2 9.82 10.96 7.14
C ASP A 2 9.06 9.77 6.55
N ASN A 3 9.03 8.68 7.30
CA ASN A 3 8.26 7.50 6.92
C ASN A 3 6.76 7.86 6.86
N PRO A 4 5.99 7.23 5.96
CA PRO A 4 4.55 7.47 5.88
C PRO A 4 3.88 7.03 7.18
N GLN A 5 2.99 7.89 7.70
CA GLN A 5 2.15 7.57 8.86
C GLN A 5 0.83 6.92 8.45
N GLU A 6 0.40 7.14 7.21
CA GLU A 6 -0.82 6.59 6.63
C GLU A 6 -0.57 6.17 5.18
N ILE A 7 -1.22 5.09 4.74
CA ILE A 7 -1.08 4.50 3.40
C ILE A 7 -2.46 4.14 2.85
N ASP A 8 -2.74 4.55 1.62
CA ASP A 8 -3.92 4.13 0.84
C ASP A 8 -3.72 2.70 0.30
N SER A 9 -4.09 1.71 1.12
CA SER A 9 -3.98 0.30 0.79
C SER A 9 -5.11 -0.14 -0.15
N VAL A 10 -4.75 -0.78 -1.25
CA VAL A 10 -5.67 -1.41 -2.19
C VAL A 10 -5.95 -2.84 -1.76
N TYR A 11 -7.23 -3.23 -1.78
CA TYR A 11 -7.67 -4.58 -1.47
C TYR A 11 -8.82 -4.99 -2.38
N TRP A 12 -8.97 -6.31 -2.58
CA TRP A 12 -10.10 -6.87 -3.31
C TRP A 12 -11.30 -6.98 -2.37
N ASP A 13 -12.41 -6.35 -2.73
CA ASP A 13 -13.66 -6.39 -2.00
C ASP A 13 -14.58 -7.46 -2.60
N GLU A 14 -14.76 -8.55 -1.85
CA GLU A 14 -15.51 -9.71 -2.33
C GLU A 14 -17.00 -9.44 -2.56
N GLU A 15 -17.59 -8.52 -1.81
CA GLU A 15 -19.02 -8.19 -1.90
C GLU A 15 -19.32 -7.43 -3.21
N SER A 16 -18.57 -6.37 -3.48
CA SER A 16 -18.75 -5.58 -4.71
C SER A 16 -18.01 -6.14 -5.93
N LYS A 17 -17.19 -7.19 -5.74
CA LYS A 17 -16.29 -7.75 -6.76
C LYS A 17 -15.44 -6.67 -7.44
N SER A 18 -14.86 -5.78 -6.63
CA SER A 18 -14.08 -4.64 -7.12
C SER A 18 -12.86 -4.36 -6.24
N TRP A 19 -11.86 -3.69 -6.82
CA TRP A 19 -10.73 -3.18 -6.06
C TRP A 19 -11.14 -1.90 -5.34
N LYS A 20 -10.95 -1.87 -4.01
CA LYS A 20 -11.22 -0.70 -3.17
C LYS A 20 -9.94 -0.23 -2.49
N THR A 21 -9.97 1.01 -2.01
CA THR A 21 -8.91 1.58 -1.17
C THR A 21 -9.38 1.72 0.25
N LYS A 22 -8.48 1.47 1.20
CA LYS A 22 -8.66 1.80 2.62
C LYS A 22 -7.41 2.47 3.14
N LEU A 23 -7.60 3.50 3.96
CA LEU A 23 -6.51 4.15 4.66
C LEU A 23 -6.02 3.26 5.81
N VAL A 24 -4.72 2.99 5.86
CA VAL A 24 -4.08 2.16 6.88
C VAL A 24 -3.09 3.02 7.66
N LYS A 25 -3.18 3.01 8.99
CA LYS A 25 -2.24 3.70 9.87
C LYS A 25 -0.97 2.87 10.04
N VAL A 26 0.18 3.52 10.04
CA VAL A 26 1.48 2.86 10.16
C VAL A 26 1.98 3.01 11.60
N GLU A 27 2.17 1.87 12.28
CA GLU A 27 2.81 1.82 13.60
C GLU A 27 4.33 1.76 13.45
N GLU A 28 4.82 0.90 12.55
CA GLU A 28 6.25 0.75 12.23
C GLU A 28 6.42 0.60 10.71
N TYR A 29 7.45 1.24 10.14
CA TYR A 29 7.72 1.24 8.70
C TYR A 29 9.03 0.53 8.37
N HIS A 30 8.95 -0.45 7.45
CA HIS A 30 10.09 -1.33 7.11
C HIS A 30 10.50 -1.24 5.64
N GLY A 31 9.91 -0.32 4.89
CA GLY A 31 10.26 -0.07 3.49
C GLY A 31 9.17 -0.46 2.51
N PHE A 32 9.55 -0.52 1.24
CA PHE A 32 8.62 -0.66 0.13
C PHE A 32 9.28 -1.34 -1.06
N THR A 33 8.46 -1.89 -1.94
CA THR A 33 8.89 -2.36 -3.25
C THR A 33 8.40 -1.38 -4.31
N GLU A 34 9.27 -1.02 -5.24
CA GLU A 34 8.96 -0.07 -6.31
C GLU A 34 8.44 -0.74 -7.58
N CYS A 35 7.64 0.01 -8.32
CA CYS A 35 7.34 -0.31 -9.71
C CYS A 35 8.60 -0.14 -10.56
N ARG A 36 8.93 -1.15 -11.37
CA ARG A 36 10.09 -1.09 -12.29
C ARG A 36 10.00 0.00 -13.37
N TYR A 37 8.82 0.55 -13.62
CA TYR A 37 8.61 1.54 -14.67
C TYR A 37 8.56 2.98 -14.14
N CYS A 38 7.74 3.24 -13.12
CA CYS A 38 7.58 4.59 -12.58
C CYS A 38 8.37 4.86 -11.31
N GLN A 39 9.06 3.85 -10.75
CA GLN A 39 9.86 3.95 -9.52
C GLN A 39 9.06 4.48 -8.32
N ARG A 40 7.74 4.31 -8.34
CA ARG A 40 6.86 4.61 -7.21
C ARG A 40 6.57 3.34 -6.41
N PRO A 41 6.27 3.44 -5.10
CA PRO A 41 5.87 2.29 -4.30
C PRO A 41 4.70 1.52 -4.92
N MET A 42 4.78 0.19 -4.91
CA MET A 42 3.68 -0.73 -5.22
C MET A 42 3.20 -1.49 -3.98
N SER A 43 4.09 -1.64 -3.00
CA SER A 43 3.75 -2.21 -1.71
C SER A 43 4.61 -1.61 -0.62
N HIS A 44 4.11 -1.64 0.61
CA HIS A 44 4.84 -1.25 1.81
C HIS A 44 4.84 -2.39 2.82
N ASN A 45 5.96 -2.60 3.48
CA ASN A 45 6.07 -3.52 4.61
C ASN A 45 5.92 -2.70 5.89
N ILE A 46 4.83 -2.91 6.61
CA ILE A 46 4.48 -2.12 7.78
C ILE A 46 3.98 -3.01 8.91
N LYS A 47 4.05 -2.48 10.13
CA LYS A 47 3.24 -2.95 11.24
C LYS A 47 2.01 -2.07 11.37
N THR A 48 0.84 -2.69 11.51
CA THR A 48 -0.43 -2.02 11.75
C THR A 48 -1.37 -2.99 12.44
N GLU A 49 -2.16 -2.49 13.38
CA GLU A 49 -3.07 -3.32 14.19
C GLU A 49 -2.29 -4.40 14.97
N GLY A 50 -1.05 -4.07 15.39
CA GLY A 50 -0.16 -5.00 16.09
C GLY A 50 0.49 -6.09 15.22
N GLU A 51 0.19 -6.17 13.92
CA GLU A 51 0.69 -7.21 13.02
C GLU A 51 1.55 -6.66 11.88
N PHE A 52 2.60 -7.40 11.54
CA PHE A 52 3.41 -7.15 10.35
C PHE A 52 2.71 -7.68 9.11
N LYS A 53 2.48 -6.80 8.13
CA LYS A 53 1.91 -7.20 6.85
C LYS A 53 2.38 -6.31 5.71
N VAL A 54 2.33 -6.88 4.52
CA VAL A 54 2.52 -6.15 3.28
C VAL A 54 1.18 -5.56 2.85
N VAL A 55 1.16 -4.25 2.64
CA VAL A 55 0.02 -3.56 2.02
C VAL A 55 0.37 -3.16 0.61
N TYR A 56 -0.58 -3.26 -0.31
CA TYR A 56 -0.41 -2.89 -1.71
C TYR A 56 -1.01 -1.53 -1.98
N VAL A 57 -0.44 -0.76 -2.90
CA VAL A 57 -0.98 0.55 -3.29
C VAL A 57 -1.24 0.56 -4.79
N LYS A 58 -2.10 1.46 -5.23
CA LYS A 58 -2.35 1.64 -6.66
C LYS A 58 -1.06 2.12 -7.33
N CYS A 59 -0.60 1.40 -8.34
CA CYS A 59 0.57 1.80 -9.10
C CYS A 59 0.33 3.17 -9.76
N GLY A 60 1.30 4.08 -9.65
CA GLY A 60 1.25 5.39 -10.28
C GLY A 60 1.53 5.40 -11.78
N CYS A 61 1.71 4.23 -12.41
CA CYS A 61 1.80 4.14 -13.86
C CYS A 61 0.47 4.58 -14.48
N SER A 62 0.52 5.49 -15.45
CA SER A 62 -0.64 5.88 -16.26
C SER A 62 -0.97 4.88 -17.38
N ARG A 63 -0.48 3.64 -17.29
CA ARG A 63 -0.79 2.59 -18.26
C ARG A 63 -2.16 2.03 -17.92
N SER A 64 -3.17 2.53 -18.63
CA SER A 64 -4.52 1.96 -18.76
C SER A 64 -4.50 0.70 -19.60
#